data_AF-A0A3B0N707-F1
#
_entry.id   AF-A0A3B0N707-F1
#
_cell.length_a   1.000
_cell.length_b   1.000
_cell.length_c   1.000
_cell.angle_alpha   90.00
_cell.angle_beta   90.00
_cell.angle_gamma   90.00
#
_symmetry.space_group_name_H-M   'P 1'
#
loop_
_entity.id
_entity.type
_entity.pdbx_description
1 polymer ?
#
loop_
_entity_poly.entity_id
_entity_poly.type
_entity_poly.pdbx_seq_one_letter_code
_entity_poly.pdbx_strand_id
1 'polypeptide(L)'
;MLKRKINLKLVQKAAMFMAGFTLYQCLRIALTASSFALKRFSIPRRNVDIFITKIHNAMEVAIFLGILLMTLYILFTPRKYAHYNNVISVITNWLVCSLYFVVLYAYAGNGKMGHLTIYYWGLVLSGFAMGLNQSIVMSVSVDNISFFAGAIPFAGVQVSVYHILFLKFNRGRENYDVEYWILVYQIIFAIIISAVAATLWTVGFLGEFTSKRRRNSLIDNTEIPAIVIAGSDQSSAQNDKNMDKLNKNDSGSDIYSEMDSDVRLGQKGLKDLERRSKRVYIRDLTRRLSRSLSFFVDLSFYKSVCNAASPILMSTIAMGLVYLVFPAIAPYRFTDLVTAHRIDVSILITFIAPALINIILCAYHIGPNCDWSLNKHWHFVWLFAIPYFICIILFFVPIHYPESTFGKLMTGNTSVLATVCFTFSLSHAILKTVGFTGAGVQSTTIPNPTIVNNTDISFGPKGPGLSEKEVKIAMQNCKKDRSRNGQVSSFNILLSYFFLVVFAFLGDGYIKTIKLFERNRDFWPTYDMGFFASTAFWIKKSFKRGLRSFGEVFTLDVRDQLMT
;
A
#
# COMPACT_ATOMS: atom_id res chain seq x y z
N MET A 1 -10.64 37.93 -23.14
CA MET A 1 -9.98 36.64 -22.84
C MET A 1 -10.84 35.82 -21.89
N LEU A 2 -11.53 34.79 -22.38
CA LEU A 2 -12.43 33.94 -21.58
C LEU A 2 -11.67 33.23 -20.44
N LYS A 3 -11.85 33.68 -19.19
CA LYS A 3 -11.61 32.82 -18.01
C LYS A 3 -12.68 31.72 -18.00
N ARG A 4 -12.46 30.65 -18.76
CA ARG A 4 -13.26 29.43 -18.64
C ARG A 4 -13.12 28.96 -17.19
N LYS A 5 -14.21 28.97 -16.41
CA LYS A 5 -14.23 28.43 -15.04
C LYS A 5 -13.93 26.93 -15.16
N ILE A 6 -12.65 26.55 -15.00
CA ILE A 6 -12.23 25.15 -14.99
C ILE A 6 -12.96 24.48 -13.83
N ASN A 7 -13.71 23.41 -14.12
CA ASN A 7 -14.36 22.61 -13.07
C ASN A 7 -13.28 21.80 -12.35
N LEU A 8 -12.74 22.37 -11.26
CA LEU A 8 -11.62 21.81 -10.51
C LEU A 8 -11.89 20.37 -10.05
N LYS A 9 -13.12 20.07 -9.61
CA LYS A 9 -13.51 18.71 -9.18
C LYS A 9 -13.43 17.70 -10.33
N LEU A 10 -13.82 18.10 -11.54
CA LEU A 10 -13.69 17.24 -12.72
C LEU A 10 -12.22 17.00 -13.06
N VAL A 11 -11.38 18.03 -12.98
CA VAL A 11 -9.93 17.91 -13.21
C VAL A 11 -9.28 16.99 -12.18
N GLN A 12 -9.66 17.07 -10.91
CA GLN A 12 -9.15 16.18 -9.85
C GLN A 12 -9.53 14.71 -10.08
N LYS A 13 -10.77 14.44 -10.50
CA LYS A 13 -11.21 13.08 -10.88
C LYS A 13 -10.43 12.56 -12.10
N ALA A 14 -10.25 13.40 -13.12
CA ALA A 14 -9.48 13.05 -14.31
C ALA A 14 -7.99 12.82 -13.98
N ALA A 15 -7.40 13.64 -13.11
CA ALA A 15 -6.03 13.48 -12.64
C ALA A 15 -5.86 12.16 -11.87
N MET A 16 -6.80 11.81 -10.99
CA MET A 16 -6.80 10.51 -10.29
C MET A 16 -6.90 9.33 -11.23
N PHE A 17 -7.79 9.41 -12.22
CA PHE A 17 -7.91 8.37 -13.24
C PHE A 17 -6.59 8.24 -14.03
N MET A 18 -6.02 9.34 -14.51
CA MET A 18 -4.78 9.32 -15.29
C MET A 18 -3.55 8.89 -14.48
N ALA A 19 -3.48 9.23 -13.18
CA ALA A 19 -2.45 8.74 -12.28
C ALA A 19 -2.55 7.21 -12.12
N GLY A 20 -3.76 6.67 -11.93
CA GLY A 20 -3.98 5.22 -11.89
C GLY A 20 -3.67 4.52 -13.21
N PHE A 21 -4.01 5.16 -14.34
CA PHE A 21 -3.71 4.66 -15.68
C PHE A 21 -2.20 4.62 -15.98
N THR A 22 -1.43 5.53 -15.38
CA THR A 22 0.04 5.59 -15.49
C THR A 22 0.73 4.53 -14.61
N LEU A 23 0.11 4.16 -13.48
CA LEU A 23 0.75 3.38 -12.42
C LEU A 23 1.41 2.09 -12.91
N TYR A 24 0.77 1.30 -13.78
CA TYR A 24 1.35 0.03 -14.24
C TYR A 24 1.95 0.07 -15.65
N GLN A 25 2.12 1.26 -16.25
CA GLN A 25 2.75 1.35 -17.57
C GLN A 25 4.20 0.83 -17.54
N CYS A 26 4.99 1.18 -16.53
CA CYS A 26 6.36 0.68 -16.37
C CYS A 26 6.42 -0.84 -16.20
N LEU A 27 5.53 -1.41 -15.38
CA LEU A 27 5.46 -2.85 -15.17
C LEU A 27 5.06 -3.56 -16.48
N ARG A 28 4.15 -2.98 -17.27
CA ARG A 28 3.80 -3.53 -18.58
C ARG A 28 4.95 -3.46 -19.57
N ILE A 29 5.71 -2.38 -19.62
CA ILE A 29 6.93 -2.26 -20.43
C ILE A 29 7.92 -3.40 -20.08
N ALA A 30 8.13 -3.65 -18.79
CA ALA A 30 9.00 -4.72 -18.31
C ALA A 30 8.52 -6.13 -18.72
N LEU A 31 7.23 -6.43 -18.49
CA LEU A 31 6.70 -7.79 -18.64
C LEU A 31 6.30 -8.14 -20.07
N THR A 32 5.49 -7.29 -20.72
CA THR A 32 4.88 -7.60 -22.03
C THR A 32 5.86 -7.52 -23.19
N ALA A 33 6.91 -6.71 -23.05
CA ALA A 33 7.89 -6.50 -24.09
C ALA A 33 9.25 -7.14 -23.79
N SER A 34 9.33 -7.99 -22.75
CA SER A 34 10.53 -8.71 -22.33
C SER A 34 11.20 -9.48 -23.48
N SER A 35 10.43 -10.23 -24.28
CA SER A 35 10.93 -10.97 -25.44
C SER A 35 11.58 -10.06 -26.50
N PHE A 36 11.00 -8.89 -26.74
CA PHE A 36 11.52 -7.90 -27.67
C PHE A 36 12.77 -7.21 -27.10
N ALA A 37 12.76 -6.94 -25.79
CA ALA A 37 13.88 -6.34 -25.09
C ALA A 37 15.13 -7.25 -25.10
N LEU A 38 14.96 -8.55 -24.88
CA LEU A 38 16.09 -9.49 -24.87
C LEU A 38 16.80 -9.59 -26.21
N LYS A 39 16.04 -9.55 -27.32
CA LYS A 39 16.67 -9.51 -28.65
C LYS A 39 17.52 -8.25 -28.81
N ARG A 40 17.02 -7.08 -28.38
CA ARG A 40 17.78 -5.83 -28.41
C ARG A 40 19.08 -5.92 -27.61
N PHE A 41 19.07 -6.57 -26.44
CA PHE A 41 20.25 -6.74 -25.59
C PHE A 41 21.14 -7.94 -25.99
N SER A 42 20.80 -8.65 -27.07
CA SER A 42 21.40 -9.92 -27.49
C SER A 42 21.56 -10.93 -26.36
N ILE A 43 20.45 -11.15 -25.65
CA ILE A 43 20.32 -12.26 -24.71
C ILE A 43 19.46 -13.33 -25.39
N PRO A 44 19.85 -14.62 -25.32
CA PRO A 44 19.06 -15.71 -25.86
C PRO A 44 17.61 -15.69 -25.34
N ARG A 45 16.63 -15.79 -26.24
CA ARG A 45 15.18 -15.78 -25.88
C ARG A 45 14.78 -16.89 -24.90
N ARG A 46 15.56 -17.97 -24.83
CA ARG A 46 15.36 -19.05 -23.84
C ARG A 46 15.39 -18.55 -22.38
N ASN A 47 16.01 -17.40 -22.12
CA ASN A 47 16.16 -16.84 -20.78
C ASN A 47 15.07 -15.79 -20.45
N VAL A 48 13.99 -15.71 -21.25
CA VAL A 48 12.93 -14.71 -21.05
C VAL A 48 12.21 -14.83 -19.73
N ASP A 49 11.94 -16.06 -19.27
CA ASP A 49 11.25 -16.29 -17.99
C ASP A 49 12.08 -15.80 -16.81
N ILE A 50 13.40 -16.03 -16.86
CA ILE A 50 14.35 -15.57 -15.82
C ILE A 50 14.41 -14.04 -15.82
N PHE A 51 14.47 -13.43 -17.01
CA PHE A 51 14.48 -11.97 -17.16
C PHE A 51 13.20 -11.32 -16.61
N ILE A 52 12.03 -11.83 -17.02
CA ILE A 52 10.71 -11.37 -16.54
C ILE A 52 10.66 -11.46 -15.01
N THR A 53 10.96 -12.64 -14.46
CA THR A 53 10.86 -12.88 -13.01
C THR A 53 11.78 -11.95 -12.23
N LYS A 54 13.01 -11.76 -12.72
CA LYS A 54 14.00 -10.91 -12.07
C LYS A 54 13.62 -9.44 -12.06
N ILE A 55 13.18 -8.90 -13.21
CA ILE A 55 12.71 -7.51 -13.27
C ILE A 55 11.45 -7.33 -12.43
N HIS A 56 10.49 -8.24 -12.54
CA HIS A 56 9.25 -8.18 -11.78
C HIS A 56 9.51 -8.09 -10.27
N ASN A 57 10.27 -9.04 -9.73
CA ASN A 57 10.58 -9.08 -8.30
C ASN A 57 11.33 -7.83 -7.85
N ALA A 58 12.27 -7.35 -8.66
CA ALA A 58 13.02 -6.13 -8.35
C ALA A 58 12.14 -4.88 -8.33
N MET A 59 11.24 -4.76 -9.30
CA MET A 59 10.28 -3.67 -9.35
C MET A 59 9.30 -3.72 -8.18
N GLU A 60 8.77 -4.88 -7.81
CA GLU A 60 7.85 -5.02 -6.67
C GLU A 60 8.51 -4.62 -5.34
N VAL A 61 9.77 -5.03 -5.12
CA VAL A 61 10.54 -4.59 -3.95
C VAL A 61 10.75 -3.08 -3.96
N ALA A 62 11.11 -2.50 -5.11
CA ALA A 62 11.28 -1.06 -5.25
C ALA A 62 9.98 -0.27 -5.02
N ILE A 63 8.87 -0.74 -5.58
CA ILE A 63 7.52 -0.18 -5.36
C ILE A 63 7.18 -0.20 -3.86
N PHE A 64 7.40 -1.32 -3.19
CA PHE A 64 7.18 -1.45 -1.75
C PHE A 64 8.05 -0.49 -0.94
N LEU A 65 9.35 -0.36 -1.26
CA LEU A 65 10.24 0.61 -0.60
C LEU A 65 9.77 2.06 -0.81
N GLY A 66 9.28 2.39 -1.99
CA GLY A 66 8.68 3.70 -2.28
C GLY A 66 7.42 3.96 -1.47
N ILE A 67 6.50 2.99 -1.40
CA ILE A 67 5.29 3.08 -0.57
C ILE A 67 5.66 3.23 0.90
N LEU A 68 6.59 2.41 1.41
CA LEU A 68 7.07 2.47 2.78
C LEU A 68 7.63 3.86 3.11
N LEU A 69 8.57 4.37 2.30
CA LEU A 69 9.19 5.66 2.54
C LEU A 69 8.15 6.79 2.55
N MET A 70 7.25 6.82 1.58
CA MET A 70 6.24 7.87 1.49
C MET A 70 5.18 7.76 2.59
N THR A 71 4.77 6.55 2.96
CA THR A 71 3.83 6.34 4.07
C THR A 71 4.46 6.76 5.39
N LEU A 72 5.74 6.45 5.64
CA LEU A 72 6.46 6.94 6.81
C LEU A 72 6.50 8.47 6.82
N TYR A 73 6.82 9.11 5.69
CA TYR A 73 6.73 10.57 5.56
C TYR A 73 5.33 11.11 5.94
N ILE A 74 4.25 10.51 5.42
CA ILE A 74 2.86 10.96 5.70
C ILE A 74 2.46 10.74 7.16
N LEU A 75 2.92 9.65 7.78
CA LEU A 75 2.63 9.34 9.18
C LEU A 75 3.40 10.25 10.14
N PHE A 76 4.66 10.53 9.86
CA PHE A 76 5.52 11.35 10.71
C PHE A 76 5.38 12.86 10.49
N THR A 77 4.80 13.29 9.36
CA THR A 77 4.59 14.73 9.10
C THR A 77 3.50 15.29 10.01
N PRO A 78 3.81 16.32 10.84
CA PRO A 78 2.81 16.97 11.68
C PRO A 78 1.67 17.57 10.85
N ARG A 79 0.45 17.55 11.40
CA ARG A 79 -0.78 17.99 10.69
C ARG A 79 -0.68 19.40 10.10
N LYS A 80 0.05 20.31 10.76
CA LYS A 80 0.30 21.68 10.28
C LYS A 80 0.94 21.70 8.89
N TYR A 81 1.77 20.71 8.57
CA TYR A 81 2.54 20.60 7.33
C TYR A 81 1.90 19.67 6.29
N ALA A 82 0.76 19.04 6.59
CA ALA A 82 0.08 18.12 5.67
C ALA A 82 -0.34 18.79 4.34
N HIS A 83 -0.43 20.12 4.29
CA HIS A 83 -0.72 20.86 3.05
C HIS A 83 0.41 20.75 2.01
N TYR A 84 1.65 20.50 2.43
CA TYR A 84 2.78 20.27 1.52
C TYR A 84 2.67 18.96 0.74
N ASN A 85 1.81 18.03 1.18
CA ASN A 85 1.56 16.77 0.47
C ASN A 85 1.05 17.01 -0.95
N ASN A 86 0.31 18.11 -1.19
CA ASN A 86 -0.10 18.49 -2.54
C ASN A 86 1.11 18.81 -3.43
N VAL A 87 2.10 19.54 -2.93
CA VAL A 87 3.32 19.88 -3.68
C VAL A 87 4.15 18.62 -3.93
N ILE A 88 4.34 17.79 -2.92
CA ILE A 88 5.09 16.53 -3.04
C ILE A 88 4.41 15.60 -4.04
N SER A 89 3.08 15.53 -4.05
CA SER A 89 2.34 14.72 -5.02
C SER A 89 2.54 15.19 -6.48
N VAL A 90 2.75 16.49 -6.70
CA VAL A 90 3.11 17.03 -8.02
C VAL A 90 4.52 16.60 -8.40
N ILE A 91 5.48 16.73 -7.47
CA ILE A 91 6.87 16.33 -7.70
C ILE A 91 6.95 14.84 -8.04
N THR A 92 6.25 13.96 -7.32
CA THR A 92 6.29 12.52 -7.59
C THR A 92 5.65 12.15 -8.92
N ASN A 93 4.59 12.84 -9.36
CA ASN A 93 4.02 12.63 -10.69
C ASN A 93 5.02 12.99 -11.81
N TRP A 94 5.72 14.12 -11.68
CA TRP A 94 6.76 14.52 -12.63
C TRP A 94 8.01 13.63 -12.57
N LEU A 95 8.35 13.11 -11.39
CA LEU A 95 9.42 12.12 -11.22
C LEU A 95 9.10 10.83 -12.00
N VAL A 96 7.88 10.30 -11.89
CA VAL A 96 7.44 9.13 -12.67
C VAL A 96 7.57 9.40 -14.17
N CYS A 97 7.11 10.56 -14.65
CA CYS A 97 7.25 10.96 -16.05
C CYS A 97 8.71 11.03 -16.51
N SER A 98 9.57 11.66 -15.70
CA SER A 98 10.99 11.85 -16.00
C SER A 98 11.75 10.53 -16.14
N LEU A 99 11.42 9.54 -15.32
CA LEU A 99 12.08 8.23 -15.35
C LEU A 99 11.72 7.42 -16.60
N TYR A 100 10.56 7.64 -17.23
CA TYR A 100 10.28 7.03 -18.53
C TYR A 100 11.22 7.52 -19.64
N PHE A 101 11.71 8.77 -19.57
CA PHE A 101 12.76 9.23 -20.49
C PHE A 101 14.09 8.49 -20.26
N VAL A 102 14.41 8.15 -19.02
CA VAL A 102 15.60 7.33 -18.70
C VAL A 102 15.45 5.92 -19.28
N VAL A 103 14.26 5.30 -19.14
CA VAL A 103 13.97 3.98 -19.74
C VAL A 103 14.05 4.05 -21.27
N LEU A 104 13.51 5.11 -21.88
CA LEU A 104 13.60 5.33 -23.33
C LEU A 104 15.05 5.46 -23.78
N TYR A 105 15.84 6.29 -23.10
CA TYR A 105 17.26 6.46 -23.40
C TYR A 105 18.04 5.14 -23.25
N ALA A 106 17.77 4.38 -22.19
CA ALA A 106 18.46 3.11 -21.96
C ALA A 106 18.16 2.05 -23.03
N TYR A 107 16.93 2.04 -23.54
CA TYR A 107 16.48 1.08 -24.56
C TYR A 107 16.85 1.51 -25.99
N ALA A 108 16.49 2.75 -26.35
CA ALA A 108 16.63 3.30 -27.69
C ALA A 108 18.00 3.94 -27.95
N GLY A 109 18.73 4.33 -26.90
CA GLY A 109 20.03 4.99 -26.98
C GLY A 109 21.14 4.11 -27.58
N ASN A 110 22.18 4.82 -28.04
CA ASN A 110 23.42 4.42 -28.70
C ASN A 110 23.79 2.92 -28.79
N GLY A 111 24.19 2.51 -30.00
CA GLY A 111 24.82 1.21 -30.30
C GLY A 111 23.87 0.11 -30.75
N LYS A 112 24.45 -1.03 -31.18
CA LYS A 112 23.68 -2.21 -31.63
C LYS A 112 22.97 -2.95 -30.49
N MET A 113 23.41 -2.76 -29.23
CA MET A 113 23.00 -3.57 -28.08
C MET A 113 22.19 -2.86 -26.98
N GLY A 114 22.01 -1.54 -27.01
CA GLY A 114 21.40 -0.78 -25.90
C GLY A 114 22.12 -0.96 -24.54
N HIS A 115 21.64 -0.28 -23.49
CA HIS A 115 22.26 -0.36 -22.15
C HIS A 115 21.43 -1.20 -21.18
N LEU A 116 21.65 -2.52 -21.17
CA LEU A 116 20.90 -3.47 -20.34
C LEU A 116 20.84 -3.09 -18.85
N THR A 117 21.99 -2.74 -18.25
CA THR A 117 22.05 -2.42 -16.82
C THR A 117 21.30 -1.13 -16.48
N ILE A 118 21.42 -0.11 -17.34
CA ILE A 118 20.68 1.16 -17.17
C ILE A 118 19.19 0.93 -17.40
N TYR A 119 18.82 0.07 -18.35
CA TYR A 119 17.43 -0.30 -18.61
C TYR A 119 16.82 -1.01 -17.39
N TYR A 120 17.53 -1.99 -16.84
CA TYR A 120 17.13 -2.69 -15.62
C TYR A 120 16.93 -1.72 -14.44
N TRP A 121 17.96 -0.95 -14.07
CA TRP A 121 17.86 -0.01 -12.96
C TRP A 121 16.91 1.15 -13.22
N GLY A 122 16.73 1.57 -14.47
CA GLY A 122 15.73 2.56 -14.88
C GLY A 122 14.30 2.07 -14.63
N LEU A 123 14.01 0.80 -14.92
CA LEU A 123 12.73 0.17 -14.60
C LEU A 123 12.53 0.04 -13.08
N VAL A 124 13.56 -0.40 -12.35
CA VAL A 124 13.52 -0.54 -10.88
C VAL A 124 13.29 0.83 -10.22
N LEU A 125 14.01 1.88 -10.64
CA LEU A 125 13.86 3.23 -10.13
C LEU A 125 12.49 3.84 -10.48
N SER A 126 11.96 3.54 -11.68
CA SER A 126 10.59 3.89 -12.07
C SER A 126 9.56 3.22 -11.15
N GLY A 127 9.77 1.95 -10.80
CA GLY A 127 8.97 1.23 -9.79
C GLY A 127 9.00 1.92 -8.43
N PHE A 128 10.18 2.32 -7.94
CA PHE A 128 10.31 3.09 -6.71
C PHE A 128 9.53 4.41 -6.75
N ALA A 129 9.68 5.19 -7.83
CA ALA A 129 8.95 6.45 -8.01
C ALA A 129 7.44 6.27 -8.10
N MET A 130 6.97 5.20 -8.74
CA MET A 130 5.56 4.81 -8.75
C MET A 130 5.06 4.50 -7.34
N GLY A 131 5.85 3.79 -6.52
CA GLY A 131 5.50 3.51 -5.13
C GLY A 131 5.36 4.79 -4.29
N LEU A 132 6.30 5.74 -4.44
CA LEU A 132 6.21 7.06 -3.83
C LEU A 132 4.93 7.79 -4.29
N ASN A 133 4.67 7.80 -5.60
CA ASN A 133 3.52 8.47 -6.19
C ASN A 133 2.19 7.87 -5.72
N GLN A 134 2.07 6.55 -5.72
CA GLN A 134 0.86 5.83 -5.35
C GLN A 134 0.44 6.11 -3.91
N SER A 135 1.38 6.10 -2.95
CA SER A 135 1.08 6.37 -1.55
C SER A 135 0.63 7.83 -1.31
N ILE A 136 1.31 8.81 -1.92
CA ILE A 136 0.96 10.24 -1.73
C ILE A 136 -0.34 10.63 -2.46
N VAL A 137 -0.56 10.12 -3.68
CA VAL A 137 -1.77 10.37 -4.50
C VAL A 137 -3.01 9.86 -3.78
N MET A 138 -2.96 8.64 -3.24
CA MET A 138 -4.07 8.06 -2.48
C MET A 138 -4.31 8.77 -1.15
N SER A 139 -3.26 9.35 -0.54
CA SER A 139 -3.39 10.20 0.65
C SER A 139 -4.01 11.56 0.37
N VAL A 140 -3.65 12.20 -0.74
CA VAL A 140 -4.05 13.57 -1.07
C VAL A 140 -5.51 13.61 -1.53
N SER A 141 -5.95 12.60 -2.29
CA SER A 141 -7.28 12.58 -2.89
C SER A 141 -8.08 11.32 -2.51
N VAL A 142 -8.28 11.13 -1.21
CA VAL A 142 -8.97 9.97 -0.63
C VAL A 142 -10.37 9.74 -1.22
N ASP A 143 -11.14 10.80 -1.42
CA ASP A 143 -12.54 10.71 -1.89
C ASP A 143 -12.66 10.19 -3.35
N ASN A 144 -11.58 10.23 -4.13
CA ASN A 144 -11.54 9.85 -5.54
C ASN A 144 -10.69 8.59 -5.80
N ILE A 145 -10.34 7.81 -4.77
CA ILE A 145 -9.54 6.58 -4.91
C ILE A 145 -10.16 5.60 -5.91
N SER A 146 -11.49 5.56 -6.03
CA SER A 146 -12.19 4.71 -6.99
C SER A 146 -11.76 4.96 -8.44
N PHE A 147 -11.54 6.22 -8.84
CA PHE A 147 -11.05 6.58 -10.17
C PHE A 147 -9.62 6.09 -10.39
N PHE A 148 -8.77 6.22 -9.38
CA PHE A 148 -7.38 5.73 -9.44
C PHE A 148 -7.33 4.21 -9.55
N ALA A 149 -7.95 3.50 -8.60
CA ALA A 149 -7.95 2.05 -8.57
C ALA A 149 -8.64 1.44 -9.81
N GLY A 150 -9.70 2.11 -10.30
CA GLY A 150 -10.44 1.64 -11.46
C GLY A 150 -9.73 1.87 -12.79
N ALA A 151 -8.78 2.80 -12.89
CA ALA A 151 -7.98 3.03 -14.10
C ALA A 151 -6.87 1.98 -14.30
N ILE A 152 -6.44 1.30 -13.23
CA ILE A 152 -5.32 0.35 -13.27
C ILE A 152 -5.53 -0.79 -14.29
N PRO A 153 -6.70 -1.49 -14.33
CA PRO A 153 -6.94 -2.55 -15.32
C PRO A 153 -6.94 -2.05 -16.77
N PHE A 154 -7.32 -0.80 -17.02
CA PHE A 154 -7.33 -0.22 -18.36
C PHE A 154 -5.92 -0.16 -18.97
N ALA A 155 -4.88 0.07 -18.16
CA ALA A 155 -3.50 0.09 -18.64
C ALA A 155 -3.09 -1.26 -19.25
N GLY A 156 -3.52 -2.37 -18.63
CA GLY A 156 -3.25 -3.71 -19.15
C GLY A 156 -3.94 -3.95 -20.50
N VAL A 157 -5.22 -3.63 -20.60
CA VAL A 157 -5.97 -3.78 -21.87
C VAL A 157 -5.43 -2.86 -22.95
N GLN A 158 -5.08 -1.62 -22.62
CA GLN A 158 -4.50 -0.68 -23.58
C GLN A 158 -3.19 -1.21 -24.17
N VAL A 159 -2.27 -1.72 -23.35
CA VAL A 159 -1.00 -2.29 -23.84
C VAL A 159 -1.24 -3.51 -24.73
N SER A 160 -2.15 -4.42 -24.34
CA SER A 160 -2.49 -5.60 -25.14
C SER A 160 -3.09 -5.23 -26.50
N VAL A 161 -4.05 -4.30 -26.54
CA VAL A 161 -4.65 -3.80 -27.78
C VAL A 161 -3.61 -3.13 -28.66
N TYR A 162 -2.73 -2.31 -28.07
CA TYR A 162 -1.63 -1.67 -28.80
C TYR A 162 -0.69 -2.70 -29.44
N HIS A 163 -0.24 -3.72 -28.71
CA HIS A 163 0.63 -4.78 -29.26
C HIS A 163 -0.04 -5.52 -30.42
N ILE A 164 -1.31 -5.91 -30.27
CA ILE A 164 -2.07 -6.61 -31.31
C ILE A 164 -2.18 -5.75 -32.57
N LEU A 165 -2.56 -4.48 -32.44
CA LEU A 165 -2.70 -3.58 -33.58
C LEU A 165 -1.35 -3.31 -34.25
N PHE A 166 -0.30 -3.04 -33.46
CA PHE A 166 1.03 -2.74 -33.99
C PHE A 166 1.60 -3.91 -34.79
N LEU A 167 1.49 -5.14 -34.26
CA LEU A 167 1.93 -6.35 -34.95
C LEU A 167 1.10 -6.62 -36.21
N LYS A 168 -0.21 -6.38 -36.17
CA LYS A 168 -1.10 -6.55 -37.34
C LYS A 168 -0.77 -5.57 -38.46
N PHE A 169 -0.55 -4.30 -38.15
CA PHE A 169 -0.27 -3.25 -39.15
C PHE A 169 1.13 -3.35 -39.77
N ASN A 170 2.11 -3.84 -39.01
CA ASN A 170 3.50 -3.94 -39.48
C ASN A 170 3.90 -5.34 -39.94
N ARG A 171 2.93 -6.28 -40.03
CA ARG A 171 3.17 -7.62 -40.56
C ARG A 171 3.60 -7.54 -42.03
N GLY A 172 4.73 -8.14 -42.37
CA GLY A 172 5.23 -8.23 -43.75
C GLY A 172 6.06 -7.03 -44.23
N ARG A 173 6.48 -6.12 -43.35
CA ARG A 173 7.45 -5.06 -43.69
C ARG A 173 8.88 -5.56 -43.50
N GLU A 174 9.60 -5.85 -44.57
CA GLU A 174 10.96 -6.43 -44.52
C GLU A 174 12.03 -5.46 -43.98
N ASN A 175 11.93 -4.16 -44.30
CA ASN A 175 12.92 -3.13 -43.91
C ASN A 175 12.59 -2.42 -42.58
N TYR A 176 11.73 -3.00 -41.75
CA TYR A 176 11.28 -2.37 -40.51
C TYR A 176 11.48 -3.33 -39.34
N ASP A 177 12.34 -2.95 -38.38
CA ASP A 177 12.55 -3.74 -37.16
C ASP A 177 11.32 -3.59 -36.23
N VAL A 178 10.28 -4.37 -36.53
CA VAL A 178 9.02 -4.41 -35.77
C VAL A 178 9.28 -4.62 -34.29
N GLU A 179 10.27 -5.45 -33.93
CA GLU A 179 10.56 -5.85 -32.56
C GLU A 179 11.29 -4.77 -31.76
N TYR A 180 12.12 -3.96 -32.41
CA TYR A 180 12.68 -2.76 -31.77
C TYR A 180 11.60 -1.67 -31.60
N TRP A 181 10.90 -1.33 -32.67
CA TRP A 181 9.99 -0.19 -32.68
C TRP A 181 8.74 -0.40 -31.81
N ILE A 182 8.23 -1.64 -31.69
CA ILE A 182 7.07 -1.92 -30.83
C ILE A 182 7.30 -1.43 -29.39
N LEU A 183 8.51 -1.63 -28.87
CA LEU A 183 8.86 -1.27 -27.49
C LEU A 183 9.20 0.23 -27.39
N VAL A 184 9.89 0.81 -28.39
CA VAL A 184 10.12 2.26 -28.43
C VAL A 184 8.80 3.03 -28.37
N TYR A 185 7.83 2.69 -29.22
CA TYR A 185 6.53 3.34 -29.21
C TYR A 185 5.73 3.08 -27.93
N GLN A 186 5.85 1.89 -27.33
CA GLN A 186 5.22 1.62 -26.02
C GLN A 186 5.75 2.56 -24.93
N ILE A 187 7.06 2.78 -24.89
CA ILE A 187 7.68 3.71 -23.93
C ILE A 187 7.25 5.15 -24.23
N ILE A 188 7.19 5.56 -25.51
CA ILE A 188 6.68 6.88 -25.90
C ILE A 188 5.23 7.07 -25.46
N PHE A 189 4.36 6.08 -25.65
CA PHE A 189 2.99 6.14 -25.16
C PHE A 189 2.92 6.29 -23.64
N ALA A 190 3.76 5.57 -22.89
CA ALA A 190 3.85 5.73 -21.43
C ALA A 190 4.32 7.13 -21.02
N ILE A 191 5.26 7.74 -21.75
CA ILE A 191 5.69 9.14 -21.54
C ILE A 191 4.51 10.09 -21.76
N ILE A 192 3.77 9.95 -22.86
CA ILE A 192 2.62 10.82 -23.16
C ILE A 192 1.54 10.68 -22.06
N ILE A 193 1.19 9.44 -21.70
CA ILE A 193 0.20 9.16 -20.66
C ILE A 193 0.61 9.77 -19.32
N SER A 194 1.87 9.58 -18.92
CA SER A 194 2.40 10.12 -17.65
C SER A 194 2.54 11.64 -17.65
N ALA A 195 2.90 12.26 -18.78
CA ALA A 195 2.95 13.72 -18.92
C ALA A 195 1.56 14.35 -18.82
N VAL A 196 0.54 13.73 -19.44
CA VAL A 196 -0.87 14.15 -19.29
C VAL A 196 -1.32 14.00 -17.85
N ALA A 197 -0.99 12.87 -17.20
CA ALA A 197 -1.30 12.65 -15.78
C ALA A 197 -0.67 13.73 -14.89
N ALA A 198 0.63 13.99 -15.04
CA ALA A 198 1.35 14.99 -14.26
C ALA A 198 0.82 16.42 -14.48
N THR A 199 0.45 16.76 -15.73
CA THR A 199 -0.13 18.06 -16.07
C THR A 199 -1.50 18.23 -15.41
N LEU A 200 -2.40 17.26 -15.57
CA LEU A 200 -3.74 17.30 -14.95
C LEU A 200 -3.63 17.35 -13.41
N TRP A 201 -2.70 16.59 -12.84
CA TRP A 201 -2.43 16.58 -11.40
C TRP A 201 -1.95 17.95 -10.91
N THR A 202 -1.02 18.57 -11.63
CA THR A 202 -0.51 19.92 -11.33
C THR A 202 -1.65 20.94 -11.33
N VAL A 203 -2.48 20.95 -12.37
CA VAL A 203 -3.63 21.87 -12.47
C VAL A 203 -4.66 21.61 -11.36
N GLY A 204 -4.96 20.34 -11.07
CA GLY A 204 -5.99 19.95 -10.11
C GLY A 204 -5.63 20.19 -8.64
N PHE A 205 -4.37 20.00 -8.25
CA PHE A 205 -3.95 19.98 -6.84
C PHE A 205 -2.99 21.12 -6.45
N LEU A 206 -2.15 21.61 -7.37
CA LEU A 206 -1.33 22.81 -7.09
C LEU A 206 -2.17 24.09 -7.11
N GLY A 207 -3.17 24.14 -8.01
CA GLY A 207 -4.16 25.23 -8.05
C GLY A 207 -4.97 25.32 -6.75
N GLU A 208 -5.31 24.19 -6.14
CA GLU A 208 -6.00 24.17 -4.85
C GLU A 208 -5.09 24.66 -3.71
N PHE A 209 -3.84 24.18 -3.67
CA PHE A 209 -2.86 24.58 -2.67
C PHE A 209 -2.64 26.10 -2.65
N THR A 210 -2.39 26.69 -3.83
CA THR A 210 -2.16 28.13 -3.99
C THR A 210 -3.39 28.96 -3.62
N SER A 211 -4.59 28.50 -3.99
CA SER A 211 -5.86 29.13 -3.62
C SER A 211 -6.10 29.12 -2.10
N LYS A 212 -5.86 27.99 -1.44
CA LYS A 212 -6.03 27.85 0.01
C LYS A 212 -5.01 28.69 0.79
N ARG A 213 -3.76 28.71 0.34
CA ARG A 213 -2.71 29.56 0.92
C ARG A 213 -3.05 31.05 0.79
N ARG A 214 -3.52 31.48 -0.39
CA ARG A 214 -3.95 32.87 -0.63
C ARG A 214 -5.14 33.27 0.25
N ARG A 215 -6.09 32.36 0.47
CA ARG A 215 -7.23 32.60 1.36
C ARG A 215 -6.79 32.76 2.81
N ASN A 216 -5.89 31.90 3.28
CA ASN A 216 -5.37 31.98 4.64
C ASN A 216 -4.56 33.25 4.88
N SER A 217 -3.73 33.68 3.92
CA SER A 217 -3.02 34.96 4.03
C SER A 217 -3.95 36.17 4.03
N LEU A 218 -5.08 36.10 3.31
CA LEU A 218 -6.08 37.16 3.35
C LEU A 218 -6.77 37.23 4.71
N ILE A 219 -7.05 36.07 5.34
CA ILE A 219 -7.66 36.00 6.68
C ILE A 219 -6.70 36.54 7.74
N ASP A 220 -5.42 36.16 7.68
CA ASP A 220 -4.37 36.63 8.61
C ASP A 220 -4.15 38.16 8.52
N ASN A 221 -4.35 38.74 7.33
CA ASN A 221 -4.27 40.19 7.12
C ASN A 221 -5.55 40.93 7.56
N THR A 222 -6.61 40.22 7.93
CA THR A 222 -7.83 40.78 8.54
C THR A 222 -7.85 40.39 10.01
N GLU A 223 -7.07 41.09 10.84
CA GLU A 223 -7.21 41.02 12.30
C GLU A 223 -8.62 41.51 12.68
N ILE A 224 -9.56 40.59 12.90
CA ILE A 224 -10.74 40.89 13.71
C ILE A 224 -10.22 40.89 15.15
N PRO A 225 -10.30 42.00 15.90
CA PRO A 225 -9.84 42.04 17.27
C PRO A 225 -10.64 41.01 18.07
N ALA A 226 -9.96 39.95 18.51
CA ALA A 226 -10.51 39.05 19.50
C ALA A 226 -10.71 39.86 20.79
N ILE A 227 -11.95 40.25 21.07
CA ILE A 227 -12.34 40.74 22.39
C ILE A 227 -12.20 39.55 23.33
N VAL A 228 -11.03 39.44 23.96
CA VAL A 228 -10.83 38.61 25.15
C VAL A 228 -11.58 39.33 26.25
N ILE A 229 -12.77 38.84 26.61
CA ILE A 229 -13.42 39.24 27.85
C ILE A 229 -12.59 38.60 28.97
N ALA A 230 -11.72 39.41 29.56
CA ALA A 230 -11.02 39.08 30.79
C ALA A 230 -12.07 38.82 31.89
N GLY A 231 -12.17 37.56 32.32
CA GLY A 231 -12.75 37.24 33.61
C GLY A 231 -11.79 37.72 34.69
N SER A 232 -12.27 38.63 35.52
CA SER A 232 -11.65 39.24 36.69
C SER A 232 -10.63 38.38 37.45
N ASP A 233 -9.35 38.71 37.31
CA ASP A 233 -8.33 38.45 38.32
C ASP A 233 -8.06 39.76 39.07
N GLN A 234 -8.59 39.87 40.29
CA GLN A 234 -8.09 40.81 41.28
C GLN A 234 -7.05 40.09 42.16
N SER A 235 -5.80 40.53 42.01
CA SER A 235 -4.74 40.70 43.03
C SER A 235 -4.50 39.54 44.02
N SER A 236 -3.27 39.05 44.20
CA SER A 236 -2.16 39.86 44.69
C SER A 236 -0.82 39.14 44.49
N ALA A 237 0.14 39.83 43.91
CA ALA A 237 1.54 39.48 43.96
C ALA A 237 2.10 39.80 45.35
N GLN A 238 2.73 38.86 46.04
CA GLN A 238 3.83 39.17 46.95
C GLN A 238 4.67 37.94 47.31
N ASN A 239 6.00 38.14 47.23
CA ASN A 239 7.07 37.43 47.93
C ASN A 239 7.61 36.11 47.36
N ASP A 240 8.51 36.25 46.38
CA ASP A 240 9.77 35.51 46.38
C ASP A 240 10.89 36.49 46.73
N LYS A 241 11.52 36.28 47.90
CA LYS A 241 12.90 36.63 48.32
C LYS A 241 12.95 36.80 49.85
N ASN A 242 13.50 35.79 50.54
CA ASN A 242 14.57 35.98 51.53
C ASN A 242 14.94 34.67 52.25
N MET A 243 16.26 34.50 52.42
CA MET A 243 16.95 33.83 53.54
C MET A 243 16.84 32.31 53.63
N ASP A 244 17.89 31.53 53.33
CA ASP A 244 19.17 31.40 54.05
C ASP A 244 19.05 31.37 55.59
N LYS A 245 19.56 30.27 56.16
CA LYS A 245 19.74 29.94 57.59
C LYS A 245 18.51 29.36 58.32
N LEU A 246 18.55 28.05 58.57
CA LEU A 246 18.71 27.62 59.95
C LEU A 246 19.46 26.29 60.02
N ASN A 247 20.43 26.29 60.92
CA ASN A 247 21.41 25.28 61.21
C ASN A 247 20.93 24.47 62.44
N LYS A 248 21.60 23.33 62.66
CA LYS A 248 21.80 22.60 63.92
C LYS A 248 20.81 21.49 64.35
N ASN A 249 21.45 20.32 64.45
CA ASN A 249 21.50 19.37 65.56
C ASN A 249 20.29 18.46 65.79
N ASP A 250 20.49 17.14 65.65
CA ASP A 250 20.95 16.35 66.80
C ASP A 250 21.53 14.98 66.40
N SER A 251 22.80 14.79 66.77
CA SER A 251 23.36 13.74 67.65
C SER A 251 22.75 12.33 67.65
N GLY A 252 23.60 11.31 67.45
CA GLY A 252 23.31 9.94 67.88
C GLY A 252 24.20 8.87 67.25
N SER A 253 25.33 8.58 67.91
CA SER A 253 26.23 7.43 67.76
C SER A 253 25.48 6.09 68.06
N ASP A 254 25.87 4.88 67.67
CA ASP A 254 27.13 4.17 67.91
C ASP A 254 27.14 2.78 67.21
N ILE A 255 28.34 2.39 66.75
CA ILE A 255 29.04 1.10 66.97
C ILE A 255 28.57 -0.22 66.30
N TYR A 256 29.59 -0.81 65.67
CA TYR A 256 29.76 -2.12 65.04
C TYR A 256 29.51 -3.34 65.93
N SER A 257 28.81 -4.35 65.40
CA SER A 257 29.13 -5.79 65.57
C SER A 257 28.10 -6.66 64.85
N GLU A 258 28.32 -7.00 63.57
CA GLU A 258 27.85 -8.27 62.98
C GLU A 258 28.43 -8.42 61.55
N MET A 259 29.74 -8.65 61.48
CA MET A 259 30.45 -8.86 60.22
C MET A 259 30.79 -10.34 60.08
N ASP A 260 29.80 -11.18 59.75
CA ASP A 260 30.06 -12.45 59.03
C ASP A 260 28.82 -13.13 58.39
N SER A 261 27.59 -12.65 58.63
CA SER A 261 26.37 -13.21 58.03
C SER A 261 25.86 -12.43 56.80
N ASP A 262 26.25 -11.16 56.64
CA ASP A 262 25.70 -10.26 55.63
C ASP A 262 26.35 -10.32 54.24
N VAL A 263 27.51 -10.98 54.09
CA VAL A 263 28.17 -11.13 52.77
C VAL A 263 27.33 -12.01 51.83
N ARG A 264 26.56 -12.96 52.38
CA ARG A 264 25.60 -13.77 51.61
C ARG A 264 24.29 -13.02 51.33
N LEU A 265 23.88 -12.10 52.20
CA LEU A 265 22.74 -11.21 51.97
C LEU A 265 23.06 -10.16 50.88
N GLY A 266 24.31 -9.69 50.83
CA GLY A 266 24.83 -8.74 49.85
C GLY A 266 24.84 -9.25 48.41
N GLN A 267 25.21 -10.51 48.15
CA GLN A 267 25.15 -11.06 46.78
C GLN A 267 23.72 -11.31 46.29
N LYS A 268 22.80 -11.71 47.18
CA LYS A 268 21.39 -11.90 46.84
C LYS A 268 20.70 -10.55 46.63
N GLY A 269 21.01 -9.56 47.48
CA GLY A 269 20.61 -8.17 47.34
C GLY A 269 21.16 -7.50 46.09
N LEU A 270 22.41 -7.75 45.71
CA LEU A 270 23.03 -7.22 44.50
C LEU A 270 22.39 -7.79 43.22
N LYS A 271 22.10 -9.10 43.19
CA LYS A 271 21.36 -9.71 42.08
C LYS A 271 19.92 -9.23 41.98
N ASP A 272 19.26 -8.96 43.10
CA ASP A 272 17.92 -8.38 43.11
C ASP A 272 17.90 -6.89 42.78
N LEU A 273 18.94 -6.13 43.14
CA LEU A 273 19.16 -4.75 42.72
C LEU A 273 19.48 -4.66 41.23
N GLU A 274 20.27 -5.58 40.68
CA GLU A 274 20.55 -5.64 39.24
C GLU A 274 19.29 -6.01 38.46
N ARG A 275 18.46 -6.94 38.96
CA ARG A 275 17.14 -7.25 38.38
C ARG A 275 16.15 -6.10 38.50
N ARG A 276 16.16 -5.35 39.60
CA ARG A 276 15.31 -4.16 39.78
C ARG A 276 15.78 -3.01 38.89
N SER A 277 17.09 -2.78 38.78
CA SER A 277 17.71 -1.83 37.87
C SER A 277 17.40 -2.16 36.40
N LYS A 278 17.57 -3.43 35.99
CA LYS A 278 17.17 -3.89 34.65
C LYS A 278 15.67 -3.75 34.41
N ARG A 279 14.80 -4.05 35.39
CA ARG A 279 13.35 -3.81 35.26
C ARG A 279 12.98 -2.33 35.17
N VAL A 280 13.66 -1.47 35.93
CA VAL A 280 13.43 -0.02 35.90
C VAL A 280 13.97 0.57 34.59
N TYR A 281 15.14 0.15 34.12
CA TYR A 281 15.70 0.54 32.83
C TYR A 281 14.85 0.03 31.66
N ILE A 282 14.42 -1.24 31.68
CA ILE A 282 13.48 -1.76 30.68
C ILE A 282 12.19 -0.96 30.74
N ARG A 283 11.58 -0.76 31.92
CA ARG A 283 10.33 0.00 32.05
C ARG A 283 10.49 1.46 31.61
N ASP A 284 11.62 2.11 31.88
CA ASP A 284 11.90 3.48 31.45
C ASP A 284 12.20 3.53 29.95
N LEU A 285 12.88 2.54 29.39
CA LEU A 285 13.08 2.37 27.95
C LEU A 285 11.76 2.08 27.24
N THR A 286 10.91 1.21 27.77
CA THR A 286 9.56 0.93 27.25
C THR A 286 8.68 2.18 27.37
N ARG A 287 8.83 2.98 28.43
CA ARG A 287 8.08 4.22 28.64
C ARG A 287 8.61 5.36 27.75
N ARG A 288 9.91 5.41 27.45
CA ARG A 288 10.53 6.33 26.46
C ARG A 288 10.19 5.93 25.03
N LEU A 289 10.27 4.64 24.69
CA LEU A 289 9.77 4.10 23.43
C LEU A 289 8.28 4.33 23.29
N SER A 290 7.49 4.11 24.34
CA SER A 290 6.05 4.38 24.34
C SER A 290 5.74 5.86 24.20
N ARG A 291 6.46 6.77 24.89
CA ARG A 291 6.31 8.23 24.72
C ARG A 291 6.74 8.70 23.32
N SER A 292 7.82 8.12 22.80
CA SER A 292 8.28 8.36 21.43
C SER A 292 7.24 7.87 20.43
N LEU A 293 6.78 6.62 20.55
CA LEU A 293 5.77 6.02 19.66
C LEU A 293 4.40 6.70 19.80
N SER A 294 4.00 7.15 21.00
CA SER A 294 2.75 7.88 21.24
C SER A 294 2.80 9.31 20.73
N PHE A 295 3.98 9.92 20.62
CA PHE A 295 4.18 11.20 19.94
C PHE A 295 4.08 11.04 18.41
N PHE A 296 4.49 9.89 17.88
CA PHE A 296 4.49 9.64 16.43
C PHE A 296 3.18 9.03 15.90
N VAL A 297 2.44 8.29 16.73
CA VAL A 297 1.16 7.68 16.38
C VAL A 297 0.18 7.91 17.52
N ASP A 298 -0.55 9.03 17.47
CA ASP A 298 -1.55 9.34 18.50
C ASP A 298 -2.61 8.24 18.59
N LEU A 299 -3.20 8.08 19.78
CA LEU A 299 -4.37 7.21 20.02
C LEU A 299 -5.51 7.44 19.01
N SER A 300 -5.66 8.66 18.49
CA SER A 300 -6.66 8.99 17.46
C SER A 300 -6.35 8.37 16.08
N PHE A 301 -5.09 8.09 15.76
CA PHE A 301 -4.69 7.35 14.55
C PHE A 301 -5.18 5.93 14.65
N TYR A 302 -4.80 5.29 15.77
CA TYR A 302 -5.11 3.91 16.06
C TYR A 302 -6.61 3.69 16.00
N LYS A 303 -7.39 4.59 16.63
CA LYS A 303 -8.86 4.56 16.54
C LYS A 303 -9.38 4.67 15.11
N SER A 304 -8.78 5.50 14.27
CA SER A 304 -9.16 5.64 12.85
C SER A 304 -8.83 4.38 12.04
N VAL A 305 -7.69 3.75 12.31
CA VAL A 305 -7.31 2.46 11.70
C VAL A 305 -8.25 1.35 12.15
N CYS A 306 -8.62 1.30 13.43
CA CYS A 306 -9.60 0.33 13.95
C CYS A 306 -10.97 0.51 13.29
N ASN A 307 -11.44 1.75 13.12
CA ASN A 307 -12.68 2.03 12.39
C ASN A 307 -12.60 1.59 10.92
N ALA A 308 -11.42 1.72 10.31
CA ALA A 308 -11.14 1.28 8.94
C ALA A 308 -10.73 -0.20 8.82
N ALA A 309 -10.75 -0.99 9.89
CA ALA A 309 -10.17 -2.33 9.90
C ALA A 309 -10.81 -3.25 8.84
N SER A 310 -12.14 -3.16 8.66
CA SER A 310 -12.86 -4.00 7.70
C SER A 310 -12.40 -3.76 6.25
N PRO A 311 -12.47 -2.54 5.69
CA PRO A 311 -11.96 -2.28 4.34
C PRO A 311 -10.44 -2.48 4.20
N ILE A 312 -9.64 -2.19 5.23
CA ILE A 312 -8.18 -2.44 5.22
C ILE A 312 -7.88 -3.93 5.08
N LEU A 313 -8.56 -4.79 5.86
CA LEU A 313 -8.36 -6.23 5.79
C LEU A 313 -8.81 -6.81 4.44
N MET A 314 -9.90 -6.29 3.86
CA MET A 314 -10.34 -6.70 2.51
C MET A 314 -9.26 -6.43 1.45
N SER A 315 -8.71 -5.21 1.38
CA SER A 315 -7.64 -4.91 0.42
C SER A 315 -6.36 -5.69 0.72
N THR A 316 -6.03 -5.90 1.99
CA THR A 316 -4.82 -6.64 2.40
C THR A 316 -4.89 -8.10 1.98
N ILE A 317 -6.03 -8.78 2.19
CA ILE A 317 -6.22 -10.17 1.77
C ILE A 317 -6.23 -10.28 0.24
N ALA A 318 -6.92 -9.36 -0.44
CA ALA A 318 -6.97 -9.35 -1.90
C ALA A 318 -5.59 -9.15 -2.52
N MET A 319 -4.83 -8.14 -2.07
CA MET A 319 -3.49 -7.84 -2.58
C MET A 319 -2.45 -8.85 -2.12
N GLY A 320 -2.56 -9.35 -0.89
CA GLY A 320 -1.61 -10.31 -0.33
C GLY A 320 -1.64 -11.66 -1.05
N LEU A 321 -2.80 -12.29 -1.15
CA LEU A 321 -2.88 -13.67 -1.60
C LEU A 321 -2.84 -13.85 -3.12
N VAL A 322 -2.96 -12.77 -3.91
CA VAL A 322 -3.04 -12.87 -5.38
C VAL A 322 -1.77 -13.51 -5.97
N TYR A 323 -0.61 -13.14 -5.44
CA TYR A 323 0.70 -13.62 -5.92
C TYR A 323 1.12 -14.99 -5.39
N LEU A 324 0.31 -15.61 -4.51
CA LEU A 324 0.44 -17.05 -4.27
C LEU A 324 0.04 -17.87 -5.49
N VAL A 325 -0.87 -17.37 -6.32
CA VAL A 325 -1.49 -18.11 -7.42
C VAL A 325 -1.12 -17.52 -8.77
N PHE A 326 -1.37 -16.23 -9.00
CA PHE A 326 -1.13 -15.59 -10.30
C PHE A 326 0.15 -14.74 -10.24
N PRO A 327 0.98 -14.69 -11.29
CA PRO A 327 0.89 -15.45 -12.54
C PRO A 327 1.57 -16.83 -12.46
N ALA A 328 2.22 -17.17 -11.33
CA ALA A 328 3.19 -18.27 -11.29
C ALA A 328 2.57 -19.68 -11.36
N ILE A 329 1.32 -19.86 -10.92
CA ILE A 329 0.59 -21.13 -10.93
C ILE A 329 -0.45 -21.13 -12.05
N ALA A 330 -1.49 -20.29 -11.93
CA ALA A 330 -2.62 -20.30 -12.85
C ALA A 330 -2.51 -19.17 -13.90
N PRO A 331 -3.00 -19.38 -15.14
CA PRO A 331 -3.52 -20.63 -15.70
C PRO A 331 -2.44 -21.56 -16.29
N TYR A 332 -1.20 -21.07 -16.43
CA TYR A 332 -0.16 -21.69 -17.26
C TYR A 332 0.35 -23.06 -16.79
N ARG A 333 0.16 -23.46 -15.53
CA ARG A 333 0.54 -24.82 -15.08
C ARG A 333 -0.50 -25.89 -15.38
N PHE A 334 -1.73 -25.54 -15.69
CA PHE A 334 -2.84 -26.50 -15.75
C PHE A 334 -3.29 -26.84 -17.18
N THR A 335 -2.83 -26.09 -18.18
CA THR A 335 -3.25 -26.26 -19.57
C THR A 335 -2.14 -25.83 -20.53
N ASP A 336 -2.34 -26.04 -21.83
CA ASP A 336 -1.39 -25.64 -22.86
C ASP A 336 -1.24 -24.11 -22.93
N LEU A 337 -0.09 -23.64 -23.45
CA LEU A 337 0.23 -22.21 -23.49
C LEU A 337 -0.80 -21.36 -24.26
N VAL A 338 -1.40 -21.90 -25.31
CA VAL A 338 -2.36 -21.17 -26.15
C VAL A 338 -3.68 -21.00 -25.39
N THR A 339 -4.18 -22.07 -24.80
CA THR A 339 -5.39 -22.05 -23.97
C THR A 339 -5.20 -21.20 -22.71
N ALA A 340 -4.06 -21.35 -22.02
CA ALA A 340 -3.71 -20.55 -20.85
C ALA A 340 -3.69 -19.05 -21.18
N HIS A 341 -3.08 -18.69 -22.31
CA HIS A 341 -3.05 -17.31 -22.78
C HIS A 341 -4.46 -16.76 -23.09
N ARG A 342 -5.33 -17.57 -23.71
CA ARG A 342 -6.74 -17.18 -23.96
C ARG A 342 -7.49 -16.92 -22.66
N ILE A 343 -7.29 -17.76 -21.64
CA ILE A 343 -7.90 -17.56 -20.31
C ILE A 343 -7.37 -16.26 -19.68
N ASP A 344 -6.06 -16.05 -19.67
CA ASP A 344 -5.41 -14.86 -19.08
C ASP A 344 -5.89 -13.56 -19.74
N VAL A 345 -5.98 -13.51 -21.07
CA VAL A 345 -6.53 -12.35 -21.80
C VAL A 345 -8.01 -12.13 -21.47
N SER A 346 -8.79 -13.20 -21.36
CA SER A 346 -10.21 -13.09 -21.01
C SER A 346 -10.40 -12.56 -19.59
N ILE A 347 -9.58 -13.02 -18.65
CA ILE A 347 -9.53 -12.50 -17.28
C ILE A 347 -9.17 -11.01 -17.28
N LEU A 348 -8.12 -10.62 -18.00
CA LEU A 348 -7.67 -9.24 -18.10
C LEU A 348 -8.79 -8.28 -18.54
N ILE A 349 -9.62 -8.69 -19.50
CA ILE A 349 -10.76 -7.90 -19.99
C ILE A 349 -11.87 -7.84 -18.93
N THR A 350 -12.28 -8.99 -18.37
CA THR A 350 -13.35 -9.07 -17.37
C THR A 350 -13.02 -8.31 -16.08
N PHE A 351 -11.74 -8.20 -15.73
CA PHE A 351 -11.25 -7.43 -14.57
C PHE A 351 -11.61 -5.93 -14.59
N ILE A 352 -11.93 -5.37 -15.76
CA ILE A 352 -12.38 -3.98 -15.88
C ILE A 352 -13.76 -3.80 -15.24
N ALA A 353 -14.63 -4.81 -15.29
CA ALA A 353 -16.03 -4.66 -14.88
C ALA A 353 -16.18 -4.26 -13.39
N PRO A 354 -15.55 -4.93 -12.40
CA PRO A 354 -15.63 -4.52 -10.99
C PRO A 354 -15.11 -3.09 -10.75
N ALA A 355 -14.01 -2.73 -11.43
CA ALA A 355 -13.42 -1.41 -11.38
C ALA A 355 -14.39 -0.32 -11.89
N LEU A 356 -15.02 -0.56 -13.05
CA LEU A 356 -15.96 0.37 -13.66
C LEU A 356 -17.24 0.50 -12.85
N ILE A 357 -17.79 -0.62 -12.36
CA ILE A 357 -18.95 -0.63 -11.46
C ILE A 357 -18.64 0.20 -10.21
N ASN A 358 -17.47 0.02 -9.59
CA ASN A 358 -17.07 0.80 -8.43
C ASN A 358 -16.98 2.31 -8.72
N ILE A 359 -16.41 2.70 -9.87
CA ILE A 359 -16.38 4.11 -10.32
C ILE A 359 -17.81 4.67 -10.45
N ILE A 360 -18.70 3.92 -11.12
CA ILE A 360 -20.10 4.32 -11.35
C ILE A 360 -20.82 4.51 -10.01
N LEU A 361 -20.71 3.54 -9.09
CA LEU A 361 -21.33 3.62 -7.77
C LEU A 361 -20.82 4.83 -6.98
N CYS A 362 -19.51 5.12 -7.03
CA CYS A 362 -18.94 6.31 -6.41
C CYS A 362 -19.41 7.61 -7.06
N ALA A 363 -19.62 7.61 -8.38
CA ALA A 363 -20.12 8.77 -9.12
C ALA A 363 -21.58 9.10 -8.76
N TYR A 364 -22.40 8.08 -8.49
CA TYR A 364 -23.78 8.23 -7.99
C TYR A 364 -23.88 8.42 -6.47
N HIS A 365 -22.76 8.56 -5.76
CA HIS A 365 -22.71 8.72 -4.29
C HIS A 365 -23.28 7.55 -3.47
N ILE A 366 -23.39 6.36 -4.07
CA ILE A 366 -23.84 5.12 -3.41
C ILE A 366 -22.66 4.21 -3.09
N GLY A 367 -21.47 4.50 -3.64
CA GLY A 367 -20.27 3.67 -3.58
C GLY A 367 -19.64 3.47 -2.19
N PRO A 368 -18.58 2.65 -2.12
CA PRO A 368 -17.91 2.31 -0.86
C PRO A 368 -17.10 3.47 -0.29
N ASN A 369 -16.97 4.59 -1.02
CA ASN A 369 -16.42 5.87 -0.55
C ASN A 369 -17.38 6.60 0.41
N CYS A 370 -18.02 5.86 1.31
CA CYS A 370 -18.89 6.37 2.36
C CYS A 370 -18.45 5.81 3.72
N ASP A 371 -19.08 6.32 4.78
CA ASP A 371 -18.86 5.82 6.13
C ASP A 371 -19.69 4.54 6.37
N TRP A 372 -19.01 3.43 6.65
CA TRP A 372 -19.61 2.12 6.79
C TRP A 372 -20.31 1.93 8.14
N SER A 373 -20.07 2.82 9.12
CA SER A 373 -20.85 2.84 10.36
C SER A 373 -22.33 3.13 10.10
N LEU A 374 -22.60 3.99 9.11
CA LEU A 374 -23.95 4.31 8.62
C LEU A 374 -24.39 3.27 7.58
N ASN A 375 -23.54 3.02 6.59
CA ASN A 375 -23.83 2.12 5.48
C ASN A 375 -23.22 0.73 5.71
N LYS A 376 -23.76 0.00 6.69
CA LYS A 376 -23.23 -1.31 7.11
C LYS A 376 -23.23 -2.38 6.02
N HIS A 377 -24.02 -2.19 4.95
CA HIS A 377 -24.13 -3.16 3.86
C HIS A 377 -22.81 -3.40 3.12
N TRP A 378 -21.88 -2.44 3.12
CA TRP A 378 -20.56 -2.63 2.50
C TRP A 378 -19.71 -3.72 3.17
N HIS A 379 -19.99 -4.07 4.44
CA HIS A 379 -19.36 -5.21 5.09
C HIS A 379 -19.73 -6.56 4.44
N PHE A 380 -20.88 -6.67 3.77
CA PHE A 380 -21.27 -7.91 3.07
C PHE A 380 -20.37 -8.26 1.89
N VAL A 381 -19.53 -7.34 1.42
CA VAL A 381 -18.52 -7.64 0.39
C VAL A 381 -17.52 -8.70 0.86
N TRP A 382 -17.38 -8.94 2.17
CA TRP A 382 -16.65 -10.09 2.70
C TRP A 382 -17.13 -11.44 2.18
N LEU A 383 -18.38 -11.54 1.71
CA LEU A 383 -18.90 -12.76 1.09
C LEU A 383 -18.02 -13.22 -0.09
N PHE A 384 -17.39 -12.30 -0.83
CA PHE A 384 -16.47 -12.64 -1.92
C PHE A 384 -15.13 -13.23 -1.44
N ALA A 385 -14.77 -13.07 -0.17
CA ALA A 385 -13.58 -13.70 0.39
C ALA A 385 -13.74 -15.23 0.48
N ILE A 386 -14.96 -15.74 0.68
CA ILE A 386 -15.22 -17.19 0.74
C ILE A 386 -14.81 -17.89 -0.57
N PRO A 387 -15.37 -17.54 -1.75
CA PRO A 387 -14.93 -18.13 -3.01
C PRO A 387 -13.47 -17.81 -3.34
N TYR A 388 -12.92 -16.68 -2.87
CA TYR A 388 -11.51 -16.35 -3.04
C TYR A 388 -10.59 -17.37 -2.36
N PHE A 389 -10.82 -17.66 -1.07
CA PHE A 389 -10.06 -18.65 -0.32
C PHE A 389 -10.27 -20.07 -0.85
N ILE A 390 -11.51 -20.44 -1.22
CA ILE A 390 -11.80 -21.73 -1.81
C ILE A 390 -10.98 -21.92 -3.09
N CYS A 391 -10.98 -20.93 -4.00
CA CYS A 391 -10.23 -21.04 -5.25
C CYS A 391 -8.72 -21.22 -5.00
N ILE A 392 -8.14 -20.54 -4.00
CA ILE A 392 -6.74 -20.76 -3.63
C ILE A 392 -6.52 -22.25 -3.35
N ILE A 393 -7.30 -22.85 -2.46
CA ILE A 393 -7.18 -24.28 -2.13
C ILE A 393 -7.32 -25.14 -3.40
N LEU A 394 -8.31 -24.85 -4.25
CA LEU A 394 -8.54 -25.57 -5.51
C LEU A 394 -7.36 -25.49 -6.49
N PHE A 395 -6.51 -24.45 -6.44
CA PHE A 395 -5.28 -24.41 -7.23
C PHE A 395 -4.15 -25.28 -6.66
N PHE A 396 -4.11 -25.51 -5.35
CA PHE A 396 -3.08 -26.36 -4.73
C PHE A 396 -3.40 -27.86 -4.85
N VAL A 397 -4.67 -28.25 -4.84
CA VAL A 397 -5.11 -29.66 -4.99
C VAL A 397 -4.50 -30.37 -6.22
N PRO A 398 -4.64 -29.86 -7.47
CA PRO A 398 -4.07 -30.52 -8.66
C PRO A 398 -2.53 -30.60 -8.64
N ILE A 399 -1.85 -29.73 -7.90
CA ILE A 399 -0.39 -29.72 -7.80
C ILE A 399 0.10 -30.85 -6.89
N HIS A 400 -0.54 -31.00 -5.73
CA HIS A 400 -0.15 -32.00 -4.72
C HIS A 400 -0.80 -33.38 -4.96
N TYR A 401 -1.97 -33.42 -5.57
CA TYR A 401 -2.76 -34.64 -5.81
C TYR A 401 -3.24 -34.69 -7.27
N PRO A 402 -2.32 -34.78 -8.25
CA PRO A 402 -2.67 -34.77 -9.67
C PRO A 402 -3.60 -35.91 -10.08
N GLU A 403 -3.48 -37.07 -9.40
CA GLU A 403 -4.31 -38.25 -9.67
C GLU A 403 -5.74 -38.16 -9.13
N SER A 404 -6.02 -37.16 -8.28
CA SER A 404 -7.36 -36.95 -7.76
C SER A 404 -8.37 -36.65 -8.88
N THR A 405 -9.63 -37.03 -8.69
CA THR A 405 -10.71 -36.76 -9.66
C THR A 405 -10.79 -35.28 -10.01
N PHE A 406 -10.61 -34.40 -9.02
CA PHE A 406 -10.59 -32.96 -9.23
C PHE A 406 -9.32 -32.50 -9.98
N GLY A 407 -8.15 -33.07 -9.68
CA GLY A 407 -6.91 -32.77 -10.39
C GLY A 407 -6.99 -33.09 -11.89
N LYS A 408 -7.54 -34.25 -12.22
CA LYS A 408 -7.82 -34.67 -13.62
C LYS A 408 -8.86 -33.78 -14.29
N LEU A 409 -9.91 -33.38 -13.57
CA LEU A 409 -10.95 -32.48 -14.10
C LEU A 409 -10.39 -31.09 -14.41
N MET A 410 -9.59 -30.53 -13.49
CA MET A 410 -9.01 -29.18 -13.61
C MET A 410 -8.01 -29.07 -14.76
N THR A 411 -7.26 -30.15 -15.04
CA THR A 411 -6.27 -30.19 -16.15
C THR A 411 -6.87 -30.67 -17.47
N GLY A 412 -7.90 -31.52 -17.43
CA GLY A 412 -8.54 -32.07 -18.61
C GLY A 412 -9.66 -31.21 -19.21
N ASN A 413 -10.29 -30.31 -18.42
CA ASN A 413 -11.40 -29.48 -18.89
C ASN A 413 -11.11 -27.99 -18.74
N THR A 414 -10.86 -27.33 -19.87
CA THR A 414 -10.59 -25.90 -19.97
C THR A 414 -11.66 -25.02 -19.33
N SER A 415 -12.94 -25.41 -19.42
CA SER A 415 -14.05 -24.62 -18.86
C SER A 415 -14.03 -24.60 -17.34
N VAL A 416 -13.63 -25.71 -16.71
CA VAL A 416 -13.51 -25.79 -15.24
C VAL A 416 -12.36 -24.90 -14.77
N LEU A 417 -11.19 -25.03 -15.41
CA LEU A 417 -10.03 -24.18 -15.13
C LEU A 417 -10.38 -22.69 -15.30
N ALA A 418 -11.02 -22.33 -16.41
CA ALA A 418 -11.45 -20.96 -16.67
C ALA A 418 -12.41 -20.47 -15.58
N THR A 419 -13.41 -21.26 -15.18
CA THR A 419 -14.40 -20.89 -14.16
C THR A 419 -13.74 -20.60 -12.81
N VAL A 420 -12.81 -21.45 -12.35
CA VAL A 420 -12.07 -21.24 -11.10
C VAL A 420 -11.20 -19.99 -11.20
N CYS A 421 -10.50 -19.80 -12.33
CA CYS A 421 -9.68 -18.62 -12.56
C CYS A 421 -10.52 -17.33 -12.57
N PHE A 422 -11.67 -17.32 -13.24
CA PHE A 422 -12.58 -16.17 -13.27
C PHE A 422 -13.17 -15.87 -11.88
N THR A 423 -13.57 -16.89 -11.13
CA THR A 423 -14.12 -16.72 -9.79
C THR A 423 -13.10 -16.11 -8.83
N PHE A 424 -11.88 -16.66 -8.81
CA PHE A 424 -10.76 -16.11 -8.05
C PHE A 424 -10.48 -14.65 -8.40
N SER A 425 -10.37 -14.39 -9.71
CA SER A 425 -10.10 -13.10 -10.31
C SER A 425 -11.13 -12.03 -9.96
N LEU A 426 -12.42 -12.38 -10.08
CA LEU A 426 -13.54 -11.51 -9.78
C LEU A 426 -13.58 -11.16 -8.30
N SER A 427 -13.46 -12.16 -7.42
CA SER A 427 -13.43 -11.95 -5.98
C SER A 427 -12.25 -11.07 -5.54
N HIS A 428 -11.05 -11.34 -6.07
CA HIS A 428 -9.87 -10.50 -5.86
C HIS A 428 -10.16 -9.04 -6.27
N ALA A 429 -10.69 -8.83 -7.47
CA ALA A 429 -10.94 -7.50 -8.00
C ALA A 429 -11.92 -6.72 -7.11
N ILE A 430 -13.04 -7.34 -6.72
CA ILE A 430 -14.07 -6.72 -5.88
C ILE A 430 -13.52 -6.34 -4.49
N LEU A 431 -12.90 -7.30 -3.79
CA LEU A 431 -12.33 -7.07 -2.46
C LEU A 431 -11.29 -5.95 -2.48
N LYS A 432 -10.41 -5.95 -3.49
CA LYS A 432 -9.40 -4.91 -3.69
C LYS A 432 -10.03 -3.54 -3.93
N THR A 433 -10.95 -3.42 -4.88
CA THR A 433 -11.52 -2.11 -5.27
C THR A 433 -12.34 -1.50 -4.15
N VAL A 434 -13.16 -2.31 -3.46
CA VAL A 434 -13.98 -1.85 -2.34
C VAL A 434 -13.11 -1.52 -1.13
N GLY A 435 -12.15 -2.38 -0.79
CA GLY A 435 -11.24 -2.18 0.34
C GLY A 435 -10.42 -0.89 0.23
N PHE A 436 -9.79 -0.64 -0.93
CA PHE A 436 -9.04 0.60 -1.14
C PHE A 436 -9.90 1.85 -1.10
N THR A 437 -11.09 1.80 -1.73
CA THR A 437 -11.99 2.95 -1.80
C THR A 437 -12.60 3.29 -0.44
N GLY A 438 -12.90 2.28 0.38
CA GLY A 438 -13.53 2.46 1.69
C GLY A 438 -12.56 2.81 2.81
N ALA A 439 -11.30 2.38 2.77
CA ALA A 439 -10.40 2.48 3.93
C ALA A 439 -10.16 3.92 4.41
N GLY A 440 -9.88 4.85 3.49
CA GLY A 440 -9.52 6.21 3.86
C GLY A 440 -10.70 7.08 4.33
N VAL A 441 -11.95 6.65 4.16
CA VAL A 441 -13.13 7.48 4.48
C VAL A 441 -13.81 7.12 5.80
N GLN A 442 -13.27 6.14 6.55
CA GLN A 442 -13.78 5.73 7.86
C GLN A 442 -13.29 6.69 8.97
N SER A 443 -13.81 7.91 8.95
CA SER A 443 -13.41 8.99 9.87
C SER A 443 -13.87 8.72 11.31
N THR A 444 -13.14 9.27 12.27
CA THR A 444 -13.55 9.27 13.69
C THR A 444 -14.53 10.40 13.96
N THR A 445 -15.58 10.09 14.73
CA THR A 445 -16.55 11.09 15.21
C THR A 445 -15.97 11.82 16.43
N ILE A 446 -15.90 13.15 16.39
CA ILE A 446 -15.51 14.00 17.53
C ILE A 446 -16.75 14.77 18.00
N PRO A 447 -17.04 14.84 19.31
CA PRO A 447 -18.07 15.74 19.82
C PRO A 447 -17.77 17.19 19.42
N ASN A 448 -18.77 17.96 18.95
CA ASN A 448 -18.55 19.41 18.77
C ASN A 448 -18.11 20.00 20.11
N PRO A 449 -17.18 20.97 20.12
CA PRO A 449 -17.15 21.92 21.22
C PRO A 449 -18.47 22.68 21.16
N THR A 450 -19.45 22.29 21.97
CA THR A 450 -20.55 23.18 22.33
C THR A 450 -19.91 24.35 23.03
N ILE A 451 -19.96 25.55 22.42
CA ILE A 451 -19.87 26.78 23.19
C ILE A 451 -21.13 26.75 24.06
N VAL A 452 -21.00 26.30 25.30
CA VAL A 452 -22.05 26.45 26.28
C VAL A 452 -22.05 27.93 26.63
N ASN A 453 -22.99 28.68 26.05
CA ASN A 453 -23.25 30.03 26.53
C ASN A 453 -23.80 29.89 27.96
N ASN A 454 -23.33 30.74 28.88
CA ASN A 454 -23.71 30.72 30.31
C ASN A 454 -25.23 30.86 30.56
N THR A 455 -26.04 31.06 29.53
CA THR A 455 -27.49 31.17 29.60
C THR A 455 -28.22 29.83 29.71
N ASP A 456 -27.56 28.70 29.43
CA ASP A 456 -28.23 27.39 29.33
C ASP A 456 -27.98 26.47 30.54
N ILE A 457 -27.29 26.96 31.58
CA ILE A 457 -27.03 26.18 32.80
C ILE A 457 -27.84 26.75 33.97
N SER A 458 -29.12 26.36 34.06
CA SER A 458 -29.84 26.45 35.34
C SER A 458 -29.41 25.27 36.22
N PHE A 459 -28.52 25.52 37.19
CA PHE A 459 -28.22 24.53 38.23
C PHE A 459 -29.41 24.43 39.20
N GLY A 460 -30.35 23.54 38.89
CA GLY A 460 -31.33 23.05 39.86
C GLY A 460 -30.65 22.07 40.83
N PRO A 461 -30.93 22.13 42.15
CA PRO A 461 -30.31 21.26 43.12
C PRO A 461 -31.00 19.90 43.10
N LYS A 462 -30.60 19.01 42.20
CA LYS A 462 -30.77 17.54 42.26
C LYS A 462 -30.23 16.92 40.97
N GLY A 463 -29.17 16.10 41.07
CA GLY A 463 -28.83 15.15 39.99
C GLY A 463 -29.97 14.14 39.79
N PRO A 464 -30.16 13.58 38.59
CA PRO A 464 -29.31 12.48 38.11
C PRO A 464 -28.99 12.54 36.60
N GLY A 465 -28.32 11.51 36.07
CA GLY A 465 -27.59 11.53 34.80
C GLY A 465 -28.33 11.93 33.52
N LEU A 466 -27.55 12.28 32.49
CA LEU A 466 -28.01 12.73 31.18
C LEU A 466 -29.13 11.84 30.63
N SER A 467 -30.26 12.45 30.27
CA SER A 467 -31.37 11.79 29.61
C SER A 467 -30.99 11.30 28.21
N GLU A 468 -31.66 10.26 27.71
CA GLU A 468 -31.44 9.69 26.37
C GLU A 468 -31.62 10.74 25.25
N LYS A 469 -32.45 11.77 25.49
CA LYS A 469 -32.62 12.92 24.59
C LYS A 469 -31.39 13.83 24.58
N GLU A 470 -30.79 14.11 25.73
CA GLU A 470 -29.57 14.93 25.83
C GLU A 470 -28.36 14.22 25.22
N VAL A 471 -28.26 12.89 25.37
CA VAL A 471 -27.25 12.08 24.68
C VAL A 471 -27.46 12.09 23.16
N LYS A 472 -28.70 11.98 22.68
CA LYS A 472 -29.01 12.08 21.24
C LYS A 472 -28.68 13.45 20.66
N ILE A 473 -28.97 14.54 21.37
CA ILE A 473 -28.62 15.92 20.97
C ILE A 473 -27.10 16.12 20.97
N ALA A 474 -26.38 15.61 21.98
CA ALA A 474 -24.91 15.65 22.02
C ALA A 474 -24.27 14.82 20.88
N MET A 475 -24.85 13.67 20.52
CA MET A 475 -24.42 12.87 19.37
C MET A 475 -24.73 13.56 18.04
N GLN A 476 -25.86 14.26 17.93
CA GLN A 476 -26.26 15.01 16.73
C GLN A 476 -25.34 16.19 16.44
N ASN A 477 -24.65 16.70 17.46
CA ASN A 477 -23.64 17.76 17.35
C ASN A 477 -22.21 17.25 17.04
N CYS A 478 -21.97 15.96 16.81
CA CYS A 478 -20.61 15.49 16.51
C CYS A 478 -20.16 15.81 15.08
N LYS A 479 -18.96 16.39 14.92
CA LYS A 479 -18.31 16.59 13.61
C LYS A 479 -17.36 15.45 13.29
N LYS A 480 -17.40 14.93 12.06
CA LYS A 480 -16.46 13.90 11.59
C LYS A 480 -15.09 14.52 11.31
N ASP A 481 -14.04 13.96 11.93
CA ASP A 481 -12.67 14.36 11.68
C ASP A 481 -12.09 13.61 10.48
N ARG A 482 -11.95 14.33 9.36
CA ARG A 482 -11.35 13.81 8.12
C ARG A 482 -9.84 14.04 8.03
N SER A 483 -9.22 14.63 9.06
CA SER A 483 -7.80 15.02 9.00
C SER A 483 -6.85 13.82 8.86
N ARG A 484 -7.29 12.63 9.28
CA ARG A 484 -6.50 11.39 9.25
C ARG A 484 -6.78 10.50 8.04
N ASN A 485 -7.76 10.84 7.21
CA ASN A 485 -8.19 10.03 6.07
C ASN A 485 -7.03 9.68 5.14
N GLY A 486 -6.17 10.67 4.84
CA GLY A 486 -4.98 10.46 4.02
C GLY A 486 -3.98 9.49 4.66
N GLN A 487 -3.73 9.63 5.97
CA GLN A 487 -2.82 8.73 6.71
C GLN A 487 -3.34 7.29 6.75
N VAL A 488 -4.64 7.10 6.98
CA VAL A 488 -5.28 5.77 6.98
C VAL A 488 -5.22 5.14 5.59
N SER A 489 -5.43 5.93 4.53
CA SER A 489 -5.29 5.46 3.15
C SER A 489 -3.86 5.00 2.85
N SER A 490 -2.85 5.82 3.18
CA SER A 490 -1.43 5.47 3.00
C SER A 490 -0.99 4.27 3.84
N PHE A 491 -1.58 4.09 5.03
CA PHE A 491 -1.37 2.89 5.83
C PHE A 491 -1.98 1.65 5.20
N ASN A 492 -3.21 1.75 4.66
CA ASN A 492 -3.87 0.65 3.99
C ASN A 492 -3.04 0.11 2.81
N ILE A 493 -2.55 1.01 1.95
CA ILE A 493 -1.71 0.61 0.82
C ILE A 493 -0.39 0.00 1.28
N LEU A 494 0.27 0.55 2.31
CA LEU A 494 1.49 -0.02 2.87
C LEU A 494 1.26 -1.46 3.36
N LEU A 495 0.21 -1.67 4.17
CA LEU A 495 -0.12 -2.99 4.69
C LEU A 495 -0.45 -3.97 3.55
N SER A 496 -1.26 -3.53 2.59
CA SER A 496 -1.65 -4.34 1.44
C SER A 496 -0.45 -4.75 0.58
N TYR A 497 0.47 -3.82 0.30
CA TYR A 497 1.69 -4.11 -0.48
C TYR A 497 2.73 -4.91 0.29
N PHE A 498 2.84 -4.72 1.61
CA PHE A 498 3.70 -5.53 2.45
C PHE A 498 3.36 -7.01 2.31
N PHE A 499 2.08 -7.37 2.47
CA PHE A 499 1.64 -8.74 2.30
C PHE A 499 1.78 -9.22 0.85
N LEU A 500 1.49 -8.38 -0.14
CA LEU A 500 1.69 -8.70 -1.55
C LEU A 500 3.14 -9.12 -1.82
N VAL A 501 4.12 -8.36 -1.36
CA VAL A 501 5.55 -8.69 -1.55
C VAL A 501 5.93 -9.95 -0.80
N VAL A 502 5.50 -10.10 0.46
CA VAL A 502 5.77 -11.33 1.25
C VAL A 502 5.26 -12.57 0.53
N PHE A 503 4.03 -12.53 0.04
CA PHE A 503 3.42 -13.66 -0.66
C PHE A 503 3.94 -13.84 -2.08
N ALA A 504 4.41 -12.80 -2.76
CA ALA A 504 5.11 -12.90 -4.04
C ALA A 504 6.36 -13.77 -3.92
N PHE A 505 7.22 -13.47 -2.94
CA PHE A 505 8.44 -14.25 -2.70
C PHE A 505 8.15 -15.64 -2.15
N LEU A 506 7.09 -15.79 -1.35
CA LEU A 506 6.65 -17.11 -0.89
C LEU A 506 6.16 -17.97 -2.08
N GLY A 507 5.37 -17.40 -2.99
CA GLY A 507 4.87 -18.05 -4.20
C GLY A 507 6.00 -18.43 -5.17
N ASP A 508 6.93 -17.53 -5.45
CA ASP A 508 8.12 -17.82 -6.26
C ASP A 508 8.98 -18.92 -5.64
N GLY A 509 9.22 -18.85 -4.32
CA GLY A 509 9.92 -19.87 -3.57
C GLY A 509 9.24 -21.24 -3.62
N TYR A 510 7.91 -21.26 -3.54
CA TYR A 510 7.09 -22.47 -3.63
C TYR A 510 7.22 -23.12 -5.01
N ILE A 511 7.04 -22.36 -6.09
CA ILE A 511 7.16 -22.88 -7.46
C ILE A 511 8.56 -23.41 -7.75
N LYS A 512 9.60 -22.68 -7.36
CA LYS A 512 10.99 -23.13 -7.50
C LYS A 512 11.24 -24.42 -6.70
N THR A 513 10.62 -24.58 -5.54
CA THR A 513 10.74 -25.79 -4.71
C THR A 513 10.01 -26.97 -5.35
N ILE A 514 8.78 -26.78 -5.84
CA ILE A 514 8.02 -27.84 -6.51
C ILE A 514 8.75 -28.37 -7.74
N LYS A 515 9.28 -27.49 -8.58
CA LYS A 515 10.02 -27.88 -9.80
C LYS A 515 11.19 -28.82 -9.50
N LEU A 516 11.80 -28.74 -8.31
CA LEU A 516 12.87 -29.65 -7.90
C LEU A 516 12.36 -31.07 -7.63
N PHE A 517 11.16 -31.21 -7.06
CA PHE A 517 10.56 -32.49 -6.70
C PHE A 517 9.71 -33.09 -7.82
N GLU A 518 9.18 -32.28 -8.74
CA GLU A 518 8.46 -32.75 -9.93
C GLU A 518 9.33 -33.65 -10.82
N ARG A 519 10.66 -33.47 -10.80
CA ARG A 519 11.59 -34.28 -11.60
C ARG A 519 11.60 -35.75 -11.19
N ASN A 520 11.35 -36.07 -9.92
CA ASN A 520 11.32 -37.42 -9.37
C ASN A 520 10.06 -37.58 -8.48
N ARG A 521 8.89 -37.76 -9.11
CA ARG A 521 7.60 -37.85 -8.40
C ARG A 521 7.50 -39.03 -7.42
N ASP A 522 8.23 -40.11 -7.67
CA ASP A 522 8.25 -41.29 -6.80
C ASP A 522 8.79 -40.98 -5.39
N PHE A 523 9.56 -39.89 -5.26
CA PHE A 523 10.08 -39.39 -3.98
C PHE A 523 9.41 -38.08 -3.58
N TRP A 524 8.09 -38.06 -3.56
CA TRP A 524 7.35 -36.88 -3.11
C TRP A 524 7.64 -36.60 -1.62
N PRO A 525 8.18 -35.42 -1.27
CA PRO A 525 8.79 -35.18 0.04
C PRO A 525 7.80 -35.18 1.20
N THR A 526 6.50 -35.14 0.92
CA THR A 526 5.44 -35.10 1.93
C THR A 526 4.47 -36.26 1.80
N TYR A 527 4.87 -37.38 1.18
CA TYR A 527 4.00 -38.55 0.96
C TYR A 527 3.51 -39.15 2.30
N ASP A 528 4.43 -39.39 3.24
CA ASP A 528 4.13 -39.98 4.56
C ASP A 528 3.87 -38.93 5.66
N MET A 529 3.64 -37.66 5.28
CA MET A 529 3.43 -36.57 6.24
C MET A 529 1.95 -36.27 6.44
N GLY A 530 1.52 -36.11 7.70
CA GLY A 530 0.21 -35.56 8.01
C GLY A 530 0.02 -34.13 7.48
N PHE A 531 -1.24 -33.68 7.34
CA PHE A 531 -1.60 -32.40 6.72
C PHE A 531 -0.79 -31.19 7.24
N PHE A 532 -0.70 -31.03 8.56
CA PHE A 532 0.04 -29.92 9.18
C PHE A 532 1.55 -30.01 8.95
N ALA A 533 2.13 -31.22 9.01
CA ALA A 533 3.55 -31.43 8.77
C ALA A 533 3.92 -31.16 7.31
N SER A 534 3.10 -31.63 6.37
CA SER A 534 3.23 -31.35 4.94
C SER A 534 3.15 -29.85 4.66
N THR A 535 2.12 -29.17 5.18
CA THR A 535 1.94 -27.73 5.01
C THR A 535 3.13 -26.94 5.56
N ALA A 536 3.58 -27.28 6.78
CA ALA A 536 4.75 -26.64 7.39
C ALA A 536 6.04 -26.87 6.58
N PHE A 537 6.23 -28.08 6.03
CA PHE A 537 7.36 -28.39 5.15
C PHE A 537 7.39 -27.47 3.92
N TRP A 538 6.25 -27.37 3.21
CA TRP A 538 6.16 -26.54 2.01
C TRP A 538 6.34 -25.06 2.32
N ILE A 539 5.72 -24.53 3.37
CA ILE A 539 5.91 -23.14 3.80
C ILE A 539 7.39 -22.87 4.13
N LYS A 540 8.04 -23.75 4.91
CA LYS A 540 9.45 -23.58 5.30
C LYS A 540 10.39 -23.59 4.11
N LYS A 541 10.22 -24.52 3.16
CA LYS A 541 11.05 -24.60 1.95
C LYS A 541 10.81 -23.40 1.03
N SER A 542 9.54 -23.03 0.85
CA SER A 542 9.14 -21.86 0.06
C SER A 542 9.74 -20.58 0.62
N PHE A 543 9.68 -20.39 1.94
CA PHE A 543 10.28 -19.23 2.61
C PHE A 543 11.81 -19.20 2.43
N LYS A 544 12.51 -20.33 2.65
CA LYS A 544 13.97 -20.40 2.45
C LYS A 544 14.37 -20.07 1.01
N ARG A 545 13.64 -20.59 0.01
CA ARG A 545 13.92 -20.33 -1.40
C ARG A 545 13.50 -18.91 -1.81
N GLY A 546 12.41 -18.39 -1.26
CA GLY A 546 11.93 -17.02 -1.43
C GLY A 546 12.92 -15.98 -0.92
N LEU A 547 13.51 -16.19 0.27
CA LEU A 547 14.58 -15.33 0.80
C LEU A 547 15.80 -15.30 -0.11
N ARG A 548 16.17 -16.43 -0.71
CA ARG A 548 17.27 -16.47 -1.68
C ARG A 548 16.92 -15.67 -2.94
N SER A 549 15.71 -15.83 -3.46
CA SER A 549 15.20 -15.05 -4.60
C SER A 549 15.18 -13.54 -4.32
N PHE A 550 14.82 -13.16 -3.10
CA PHE A 550 14.89 -11.77 -2.64
C PHE A 550 16.32 -11.23 -2.64
N GLY A 551 17.31 -12.03 -2.25
CA GLY A 551 18.73 -11.65 -2.34
C GLY A 551 19.21 -11.47 -3.79
N GLU A 552 18.75 -12.34 -4.70
CA GLU A 552 19.10 -12.32 -6.14
C GLU A 552 18.62 -11.04 -6.87
N VAL A 553 17.67 -10.30 -6.27
CA VAL A 553 17.18 -9.01 -6.80
C VAL A 553 18.25 -7.91 -6.79
N PHE A 554 19.17 -7.89 -5.82
CA PHE A 554 20.10 -6.76 -5.61
C PHE A 554 21.40 -6.83 -6.42
N THR A 555 21.36 -7.40 -7.62
CA THR A 555 22.57 -7.61 -8.44
C THR A 555 22.95 -6.40 -9.29
N LEU A 556 24.25 -6.16 -9.40
CA LEU A 556 24.82 -5.16 -10.32
C LEU A 556 25.19 -5.78 -11.67
N ASP A 557 25.47 -7.09 -11.73
CA ASP A 557 25.75 -7.80 -12.98
C ASP A 557 24.50 -8.51 -13.48
N VAL A 558 23.67 -7.74 -14.18
CA VAL A 558 22.42 -8.24 -14.73
C VAL A 558 22.67 -9.22 -15.87
N ARG A 559 23.72 -9.03 -16.66
CA ARG A 559 23.99 -9.85 -17.86
C ARG A 559 24.47 -11.24 -17.50
N ASP A 560 25.44 -11.36 -16.59
CA ASP A 560 26.01 -12.64 -16.18
C ASP A 560 24.91 -13.60 -15.66
N GLN A 561 24.09 -13.11 -14.74
CA GLN A 561 22.98 -13.88 -14.16
C GLN A 561 21.85 -14.24 -15.14
N LEU A 562 21.73 -13.52 -16.26
CA LEU A 562 20.77 -13.85 -17.31
C LEU A 562 21.35 -14.82 -18.34
N MET A 563 22.64 -15.13 -18.28
CA MET A 563 23.34 -16.00 -19.23
C MET A 563 23.70 -17.36 -18.61
N THR A 564 23.88 -17.42 -17.27
CA THR A 564 23.88 -18.65 -16.45
C THR A 564 22.51 -19.29 -16.39
#